data_AF-A0A091ER43-F1
#
_entry.id   AF-A0A091ER43-F1
#
_cell.length_a   1.000
_cell.length_b   1.000
_cell.length_c   1.000
_cell.angle_alpha   90.00
_cell.angle_beta   90.00
_cell.angle_gamma   90.00
#
_symmetry.space_group_name_H-M   'P 1'
#
loop_
_entity.id
_entity.type
_entity.pdbx_description
1 polymer ?
#
loop_
_entity_poly.entity_id
_entity_poly.type
_entity_poly.pdbx_seq_one_letter_code
_entity_poly.pdbx_strand_id
1 'polypeptide(L)'
;VRELLSHLDVHKSMGPDGIHPKVMRELADELAMTLSIIYQQSWLTGEVQDDWKLASVMPIHKKCRKEDPANYRPVSLTSVPGKVMEQFLLSAITQHLQDGRGI
;
A
#
# COMPACT_ATOMS: atom_id res chain seq x y z
N VAL A 1 8.79 10.12 0.69
CA VAL A 1 7.58 9.78 1.46
C VAL A 1 6.50 10.84 1.34
N ARG A 2 6.75 12.09 1.77
CA ARG A 2 5.78 13.20 1.67
C ARG A 2 5.05 13.27 0.32
N GLU A 3 5.81 13.22 -0.78
CA GLU A 3 5.26 13.29 -2.13
C GLU A 3 4.31 12.12 -2.45
N LEU A 4 4.61 10.90 -2.00
CA LEU A 4 3.69 9.77 -2.18
C LEU A 4 2.42 9.96 -1.35
N LEU A 5 2.54 10.49 -0.13
CA LEU A 5 1.38 10.79 0.72
C LEU A 5 0.49 11.88 0.10
N SER A 6 1.09 12.95 -0.44
CA SER A 6 0.35 14.07 -1.05
C SER A 6 -0.43 13.66 -2.30
N HIS A 7 -0.01 12.60 -2.98
CA HIS A 7 -0.64 12.08 -4.20
C HIS A 7 -1.54 10.86 -3.96
N LEU A 8 -1.84 10.52 -2.70
CA LEU A 8 -2.78 9.44 -2.41
C LEU A 8 -4.18 9.72 -2.99
N ASP A 9 -4.76 8.70 -3.61
CA ASP A 9 -6.16 8.71 -4.03
C ASP A 9 -7.07 8.56 -2.81
N VAL A 10 -7.77 9.66 -2.48
CA VAL A 10 -8.67 9.73 -1.33
C VAL A 10 -9.99 9.03 -1.52
N HIS A 11 -10.26 8.48 -2.69
CA HIS A 11 -11.46 7.66 -2.92
C HIS A 11 -11.19 6.17 -2.71
N LYS A 12 -9.96 5.79 -2.34
CA LYS A 12 -9.61 4.40 -1.99
C LYS A 12 -10.08 4.04 -0.58
N SER A 13 -10.38 2.76 -0.40
CA SER A 13 -10.76 2.19 0.89
C SER A 13 -9.60 2.18 1.88
N MET A 14 -9.93 2.30 3.18
CA MET A 14 -8.99 2.07 4.29
C MET A 14 -8.58 0.59 4.38
N GLY A 15 -7.43 0.35 5.01
CA GLY A 15 -6.97 -0.99 5.35
C GLY A 15 -7.55 -1.49 6.68
N PRO A 16 -7.01 -2.59 7.23
CA PRO A 16 -7.43 -3.13 8.53
C PRO A 16 -7.10 -2.19 9.71
N ASP A 17 -6.23 -1.21 9.49
CA ASP A 17 -5.85 -0.16 10.45
C ASP A 17 -6.93 0.91 10.66
N GLY A 18 -7.97 0.94 9.82
CA GLY A 18 -9.03 1.94 9.88
C GLY A 18 -8.61 3.33 9.42
N ILE A 19 -7.38 3.51 8.91
CA ILE A 19 -6.85 4.81 8.52
C ILE A 19 -7.23 5.09 7.07
N HIS A 20 -8.06 6.11 6.87
CA HIS A 20 -8.47 6.51 5.54
C HIS A 20 -7.32 7.22 4.78
N PRO A 21 -7.11 6.98 3.47
CA PRO A 21 -6.07 7.64 2.69
C PRO A 21 -6.12 9.18 2.74
N LYS A 22 -7.32 9.74 2.91
CA LYS A 22 -7.51 11.18 3.14
C LYS A 22 -6.74 11.68 4.36
N VAL A 23 -6.79 10.98 5.48
CA VAL A 23 -6.06 11.39 6.70
C VAL A 23 -4.56 11.44 6.44
N MET A 24 -4.02 10.42 5.78
CA MET A 24 -2.60 10.35 5.41
C MET A 24 -2.17 11.47 4.46
N ARG A 25 -3.04 11.87 3.54
CA ARG A 25 -2.78 12.96 2.58
C ARG A 25 -2.80 14.33 3.23
N GLU A 26 -3.81 14.60 4.07
CA GLU A 26 -3.94 15.89 4.75
C GLU A 26 -2.84 16.09 5.81
N LEU A 27 -2.36 15.00 6.42
CA LEU A 27 -1.27 15.01 7.41
C LEU A 27 0.10 14.63 6.82
N ALA A 28 0.28 14.84 5.51
CA ALA A 28 1.46 14.38 4.80
C ALA A 28 2.76 15.00 5.33
N ASP A 29 2.73 16.28 5.72
CA ASP A 29 3.90 17.00 6.22
C ASP A 29 4.31 16.51 7.61
N GLU A 30 3.33 16.27 8.49
CA GLU A 30 3.53 15.78 9.85
C GLU A 30 4.00 14.33 9.87
N LEU A 31 3.44 13.48 9.00
CA LEU A 31 3.72 12.05 8.98
C LEU A 31 4.97 11.68 8.17
N ALA A 32 5.41 12.54 7.25
CA ALA A 32 6.51 12.22 6.35
C ALA A 32 7.79 11.80 7.08
N MET A 33 8.18 12.54 8.14
CA MET A 33 9.41 12.25 8.86
C MET A 33 9.32 10.91 9.61
N THR A 34 8.25 10.70 10.38
CA THR A 34 8.04 9.46 11.15
C THR A 34 7.97 8.24 10.24
N LEU A 35 7.21 8.30 9.15
CA LEU A 35 7.11 7.19 8.20
C LEU A 35 8.44 6.95 7.48
N SER A 36 9.22 7.99 7.16
CA SER A 36 10.55 7.81 6.55
C SER A 36 11.51 7.05 7.46
N ILE A 37 11.49 7.32 8.77
CA ILE A 37 12.32 6.59 9.75
C ILE A 37 11.93 5.11 9.76
N ILE A 38 10.63 4.81 9.81
CA ILE A 38 10.11 3.44 9.82
C ILE A 38 10.49 2.71 8.52
N TYR A 39 10.26 3.33 7.36
CA TYR A 39 10.59 2.71 6.07
C TYR A 39 12.09 2.46 5.91
N GLN A 40 12.94 3.38 6.38
CA GLN A 40 14.38 3.19 6.35
C GLN A 40 14.81 2.01 7.24
N GLN A 41 14.24 1.89 8.44
CA GLN A 41 14.49 0.74 9.30
C GLN A 41 14.03 -0.57 8.66
N SER A 42 12.85 -0.58 8.05
CA SER A 42 12.36 -1.75 7.33
C SER A 42 13.23 -2.13 6.14
N TRP A 43 13.75 -1.14 5.41
CA TRP A 43 14.68 -1.37 4.30
C TRP A 43 16.00 -2.01 4.76
N LEU A 44 16.57 -1.49 5.86
CA LEU A 44 17.85 -1.97 6.38
C LEU A 44 17.76 -3.36 7.01
N THR A 45 16.65 -3.66 7.68
CA THR A 45 16.45 -4.93 8.40
C THR A 45 15.86 -6.02 7.51
N GLY A 46 15.20 -5.65 6.41
CA GLY A 46 14.38 -6.57 5.62
C GLY A 46 13.06 -6.95 6.28
N GLU A 47 12.68 -6.29 7.38
CA GLU A 47 11.48 -6.58 8.15
C GLU A 47 10.48 -5.41 8.11
N VAL A 48 9.21 -5.70 7.84
CA VAL A 48 8.11 -4.72 7.93
C VAL A 48 7.32 -4.94 9.22
N GLN A 49 6.62 -3.90 9.69
CA GLN A 49 5.72 -4.00 10.83
C GLN A 49 4.67 -5.10 10.60
N ASP A 50 4.33 -5.85 11.65
CA ASP A 50 3.37 -6.96 11.56
C ASP A 50 1.98 -6.49 11.09
N ASP A 51 1.56 -5.30 11.51
CA ASP A 51 0.31 -4.69 11.09
C ASP A 51 0.23 -4.48 9.57
N TRP A 52 1.37 -4.29 8.90
CA TRP A 52 1.42 -4.11 7.44
C TRP A 52 1.38 -5.43 6.69
N LYS A 53 1.59 -6.55 7.37
CA LYS A 53 1.45 -7.92 6.80
C LYS A 53 -0.02 -8.37 6.80
N LEU A 54 -0.90 -7.64 7.50
CA LEU A 54 -2.32 -7.93 7.58
C LEU A 54 -3.11 -7.27 6.43
N ALA A 55 -4.18 -7.92 6.02
CA ALA A 55 -5.10 -7.39 5.03
C ALA A 55 -6.55 -7.79 5.32
N SER A 56 -7.48 -6.89 5.01
CA SER A 56 -8.91 -7.22 4.97
C SER A 56 -9.27 -7.77 3.59
N VAL A 57 -9.80 -9.00 3.53
CA VAL A 57 -10.14 -9.66 2.26
C VAL A 57 -11.58 -9.33 1.90
N MET A 58 -11.77 -8.49 0.88
CA MET A 58 -13.09 -8.07 0.40
C MET A 58 -13.48 -8.80 -0.88
N PRO A 59 -14.69 -9.39 -0.95
CA PRO A 59 -15.18 -10.01 -2.18
C PRO A 59 -15.66 -8.94 -3.16
N ILE A 60 -15.05 -8.89 -4.35
CA ILE A 60 -15.52 -8.05 -5.47
C ILE A 60 -16.30 -8.94 -6.43
N HIS A 61 -17.57 -8.60 -6.63
CA HIS A 61 -18.43 -9.27 -7.62
C HIS A 61 -17.83 -9.09 -9.02
N LYS A 62 -17.73 -10.18 -9.78
CA LYS A 62 -17.27 -10.15 -11.18
C LYS A 62 -18.48 -9.89 -12.08
N LYS A 63 -19.17 -10.96 -12.44
CA LYS A 63 -20.31 -11.04 -13.37
C LYS A 63 -21.13 -12.28 -13.01
N CYS A 64 -22.29 -12.48 -13.64
CA CYS A 64 -23.23 -13.57 -13.33
C CYS A 64 -23.97 -13.39 -11.99
N ARG A 65 -24.63 -14.46 -11.54
CA ARG A 65 -25.50 -14.52 -10.37
C ARG A 65 -24.74 -14.13 -9.09
N LYS A 66 -25.34 -13.23 -8.29
CA LYS A 66 -24.72 -12.69 -7.06
C LYS A 66 -24.76 -13.69 -5.91
N GLU A 67 -25.61 -14.70 -6.01
CA GLU A 67 -25.85 -15.72 -5.00
C GLU A 67 -24.78 -16.81 -5.02
N ASP A 68 -24.05 -16.94 -6.13
CA ASP A 68 -22.98 -17.92 -6.30
C ASP A 68 -21.62 -17.33 -5.87
N PRO A 69 -21.00 -17.85 -4.79
CA PRO A 69 -19.73 -17.36 -4.28
C PRO A 69 -18.58 -17.44 -5.29
N ALA A 70 -18.62 -18.37 -6.26
CA ALA A 70 -17.58 -18.51 -7.28
C ALA A 70 -17.49 -17.28 -8.22
N ASN A 71 -18.54 -16.47 -8.27
CA ASN A 71 -18.62 -15.26 -9.09
C ASN A 71 -17.94 -14.03 -8.46
N TYR A 72 -17.25 -14.19 -7.34
CA TYR A 72 -16.48 -13.14 -6.69
C TYR A 72 -14.98 -13.37 -6.87
N ARG A 73 -14.18 -12.30 -6.81
CA ARG A 73 -12.73 -12.40 -6.58
C ARG A 73 -12.41 -11.78 -5.22
N PRO A 74 -11.51 -12.39 -4.43
CA PRO A 74 -10.97 -11.73 -3.25
C PRO A 74 -10.07 -10.57 -3.68
N VAL A 75 -10.12 -9.46 -2.96
CA VAL A 75 -9.14 -8.38 -3.02
C VAL A 75 -8.66 -8.09 -1.61
N SER A 76 -7.35 -8.03 -1.43
CA SER A 76 -6.69 -7.68 -0.18
C SER A 76 -6.60 -6.16 -0.03
N LEU A 77 -7.28 -5.62 0.98
CA LEU A 77 -7.10 -4.24 1.41
C LEU A 77 -6.00 -4.22 2.47
N THR A 78 -4.79 -3.79 2.09
CA THR A 78 -3.67 -3.54 2.99
C THR A 78 -3.68 -2.10 3.52
N SER A 79 -2.95 -1.87 4.61
CA SER A 79 -2.79 -0.56 5.25
C SER A 79 -2.23 0.48 4.27
N VAL A 80 -2.64 1.73 4.41
CA VAL A 80 -2.13 2.84 3.56
C VAL A 80 -0.60 3.00 3.71
N PRO A 81 -0.01 3.02 4.92
CA PRO A 81 1.43 3.16 5.05
C PRO A 81 2.19 1.92 4.55
N GLY A 82 1.61 0.71 4.65
CA GLY A 82 2.17 -0.50 4.03
C GLY A 82 2.23 -0.40 2.51
N LYS A 83 1.15 0.03 1.86
CA LYS A 83 1.13 0.28 0.40
C LYS A 83 2.17 1.29 -0.06
N VAL A 84 2.41 2.34 0.74
CA VAL A 84 3.44 3.33 0.42
C VAL A 84 4.84 2.72 0.48
N MET A 85 5.12 1.80 1.42
CA MET A 85 6.37 1.02 1.45
C MET A 85 6.51 0.12 0.21
N GLU A 86 5.43 -0.57 -0.18
CA GLU A 86 5.39 -1.40 -1.39
C GLU A 86 5.75 -0.60 -2.65
N GLN A 87 5.33 0.67 -2.75
CA GLN A 87 5.69 1.54 -3.88
C GLN A 87 7.20 1.85 -3.94
N PHE A 88 7.87 2.01 -2.79
CA PHE A 88 9.33 2.17 -2.77
C PHE A 88 10.04 0.89 -3.23
N LEU A 89 9.61 -0.26 -2.73
CA LEU A 89 10.15 -1.56 -3.14
C LEU A 89 9.94 -1.79 -4.63
N LEU A 90 8.74 -1.54 -5.14
CA LEU A 90 8.41 -1.65 -6.56
C LEU A 90 9.29 -0.75 -7.43
N SER A 91 9.49 0.50 -7.01
CA SER A 91 10.33 1.46 -7.72
C SER A 91 11.78 0.99 -7.79
N ALA A 92 12.33 0.52 -6.67
CA ALA A 92 13.70 0.00 -6.62
C ALA A 92 13.91 -1.26 -7.47
N ILE A 93 12.96 -2.21 -7.41
CA ILE A 93 13.01 -3.43 -8.22
C ILE A 93 12.89 -3.08 -9.71
N THR A 94 11.97 -2.18 -10.06
CA THR A 94 11.76 -1.76 -11.44
C THR A 94 13.00 -1.07 -12.00
N GLN A 95 13.62 -0.17 -11.24
CA GLN A 95 14.87 0.49 -11.63
C GLN A 95 15.98 -0.54 -11.86
N HIS A 96 16.17 -1.47 -10.93
CA HIS A 96 17.18 -2.52 -11.06
C HIS A 96 16.97 -3.39 -12.32
N LEU A 97 15.72 -3.72 -12.63
CA LEU A 97 15.37 -4.48 -13.84
C LEU A 97 15.57 -3.68 -15.14
N GLN A 98 15.46 -2.35 -15.10
CA GLN A 98 15.74 -1.47 -16.24
C GLN A 98 17.25 -1.33 -16.47
N ASP A 99 18.00 -1.07 -15.40
CA ASP A 99 19.46 -0.93 -15.46
C ASP A 99 20.14 -2.21 -15.95
N GLY A 100 19.66 -3.37 -15.49
CA GLY A 100 20.14 -4.69 -15.94
C GLY A 100 19.76 -5.05 -17.37
N ARG A 101 18.85 -4.29 -18.01
CA ARG A 101 18.46 -4.47 -19.42
C ARG A 101 19.18 -3.52 -20.38
N GLY A 102 20.02 -2.59 -19.90
CA GLY A 102 20.81 -1.70 -20.76
C GLY A 102 19.99 -0.97 -21.82
N ILE A 103 18.82 -0.45 -21.44
CA ILE A 103 18.00 0.45 -22.27
C ILE A 103 18.17 1.88 -21.77
#